data_AF-A0AAV7RT03-F1
#
_entry.id   AF-A0AAV7RT03-F1
#
_cell.length_a   1.000
_cell.length_b   1.000
_cell.length_c   1.000
_cell.angle_alpha   90.00
_cell.angle_beta   90.00
_cell.angle_gamma   90.00
#
_symmetry.space_group_name_H-M   'P 1'
#
loop_
_entity.id
_entity.type
_entity.pdbx_description
1 polymer ?
#
loop_
_entity_poly.entity_id
_entity_poly.type
_entity_poly.pdbx_seq_one_letter_code
_entity_poly.pdbx_strand_id
1 'polypeptide(L)'
;MVAIQDLCGSLEPKLDVVTVDVSLLRADLKKVAEKVTNAETDIARLQSTSKRFEDQIRFLTAEHEKIMARLEVLERRARRKNIRVVGVPEGAEGPSVKLCWRP
;
A
#
# COMPACT_ATOMS: atom_id res chain seq x y z
N MET A 1 -74.13 -2.26 -1.91
CA MET A 1 -73.26 -3.03 -2.82
C MET A 1 -72.31 -2.14 -3.62
N VAL A 2 -72.76 -1.05 -4.25
CA VAL A 2 -71.91 -0.14 -5.07
C VAL A 2 -70.69 0.42 -4.33
N ALA A 3 -70.85 1.00 -3.14
CA ALA A 3 -69.72 1.58 -2.39
C ALA A 3 -68.64 0.56 -1.98
N ILE A 4 -69.02 -0.70 -1.77
CA ILE A 4 -68.08 -1.79 -1.48
C ILE A 4 -67.31 -2.17 -2.74
N GLN A 5 -67.99 -2.19 -3.90
CA GLN A 5 -67.38 -2.42 -5.20
C GLN A 5 -66.32 -1.35 -5.53
N ASP A 6 -66.65 -0.08 -5.28
CA ASP A 6 -65.75 1.06 -5.53
C ASP A 6 -64.51 1.04 -4.61
N LEU A 7 -64.70 0.66 -3.35
CA LEU A 7 -63.59 0.46 -2.40
C LEU A 7 -62.68 -0.68 -2.82
N CYS A 8 -63.22 -1.84 -3.20
CA CYS A 8 -62.44 -2.96 -3.72
C CYS A 8 -61.66 -2.56 -4.98
N GLY A 9 -62.30 -1.89 -5.94
CA GLY A 9 -61.65 -1.42 -7.16
C GLY A 9 -60.54 -0.39 -6.93
N SER A 10 -60.58 0.36 -5.81
CA SER A 10 -59.51 1.28 -5.43
C SER A 10 -58.37 0.61 -4.65
N LEU A 11 -58.66 -0.44 -3.89
CA LEU A 11 -57.71 -1.13 -3.03
C LEU A 11 -56.84 -2.15 -3.78
N GLU A 12 -57.43 -2.91 -4.70
CA GLU A 12 -56.71 -3.90 -5.53
C GLU A 12 -55.47 -3.32 -6.23
N PRO A 13 -55.56 -2.22 -7.01
CA PRO A 13 -54.39 -1.68 -7.70
C PRO A 13 -53.33 -1.14 -6.75
N LYS A 14 -53.72 -0.63 -5.58
CA LYS A 14 -52.77 -0.17 -4.55
C LYS A 14 -52.04 -1.34 -3.92
N LEU A 15 -52.74 -2.46 -3.69
CA LEU A 15 -52.13 -3.68 -3.19
C LEU A 15 -51.16 -4.28 -4.22
N ASP A 16 -51.51 -4.26 -5.50
CA ASP A 16 -50.63 -4.68 -6.58
C ASP A 16 -49.36 -3.83 -6.67
N VAL A 17 -49.49 -2.50 -6.55
CA VAL A 17 -48.31 -1.60 -6.51
C VAL A 17 -47.42 -1.93 -5.30
N VAL A 18 -48.00 -2.08 -4.11
CA VAL A 18 -47.23 -2.40 -2.90
C VAL A 18 -46.55 -3.77 -3.01
N THR A 19 -47.20 -4.77 -3.60
CA THR A 19 -46.58 -6.10 -3.79
C THR A 19 -45.41 -6.04 -4.78
N VAL A 20 -45.54 -5.27 -5.86
CA VAL A 20 -44.44 -5.01 -6.80
C VAL A 20 -43.29 -4.31 -6.09
N ASP A 21 -43.55 -3.21 -5.36
CA ASP A 21 -42.51 -2.46 -4.66
C ASP A 21 -41.77 -3.32 -3.62
N VAL A 22 -42.50 -4.13 -2.85
CA VAL A 22 -41.90 -5.08 -1.89
C VAL A 22 -41.02 -6.11 -2.61
N SER A 23 -41.42 -6.56 -3.79
CA SER A 23 -40.62 -7.50 -4.58
C SER A 23 -39.32 -6.87 -5.09
N LEU A 24 -39.38 -5.60 -5.52
CA LEU A 24 -38.21 -4.83 -5.97
C LEU A 24 -37.25 -4.55 -4.81
N LEU A 25 -37.77 -4.10 -3.66
CA LEU A 25 -36.98 -3.89 -2.45
C LEU A 25 -36.28 -5.18 -2.01
N ARG A 26 -36.97 -6.33 -2.08
CA ARG A 26 -36.36 -7.62 -1.78
C ARG A 26 -35.22 -7.96 -2.75
N ALA A 27 -35.37 -7.65 -4.04
CA ALA A 27 -34.32 -7.87 -5.03
C ALA A 27 -33.11 -6.95 -4.78
N ASP A 28 -33.35 -5.69 -4.45
CA ASP A 28 -32.28 -4.73 -4.19
C ASP A 28 -31.55 -5.02 -2.87
N LEU A 29 -32.26 -5.45 -1.83
CA LEU A 29 -31.64 -5.93 -0.58
C LEU A 29 -30.72 -7.13 -0.83
N LYS A 30 -31.10 -8.07 -1.70
CA LYS A 30 -30.23 -9.19 -2.09
C LYS A 30 -28.97 -8.70 -2.78
N LYS A 31 -29.08 -7.79 -3.75
CA LYS A 31 -27.91 -7.21 -4.44
C LYS A 31 -26.99 -6.47 -3.47
N VAL A 32 -27.56 -5.74 -2.50
CA VAL A 32 -26.77 -5.05 -1.47
C VAL A 32 -26.06 -6.06 -0.58
N ALA A 33 -26.75 -7.12 -0.14
CA ALA A 33 -26.12 -8.18 0.65
C ALA A 33 -24.94 -8.82 -0.08
N GLU A 34 -25.09 -9.14 -1.38
CA GLU A 34 -24.00 -9.69 -2.20
C GLU A 34 -22.82 -8.72 -2.32
N LYS A 35 -23.10 -7.42 -2.53
CA LYS A 35 -22.05 -6.38 -2.58
C LYS A 35 -21.32 -6.24 -1.26
N VAL A 36 -22.04 -6.31 -0.14
CA VAL A 36 -21.46 -6.26 1.20
C VAL A 36 -20.55 -7.47 1.43
N THR A 37 -21.01 -8.68 1.11
CA THR A 37 -20.17 -9.88 1.26
C THR A 37 -18.92 -9.82 0.39
N ASN A 38 -19.01 -9.32 -0.84
CA ASN A 38 -17.85 -9.16 -1.70
C ASN A 38 -16.87 -8.13 -1.13
N ALA A 39 -17.37 -6.97 -0.68
CA ALA A 39 -16.55 -5.94 -0.06
C ALA A 39 -15.84 -6.45 1.20
N GLU A 40 -16.51 -7.23 2.05
CA GLU A 40 -15.91 -7.87 3.23
C GLU A 40 -14.77 -8.81 2.83
N THR A 41 -14.96 -9.63 1.80
CA THR A 41 -13.90 -10.53 1.31
C THR A 41 -12.70 -9.78 0.74
N ASP A 42 -12.94 -8.67 0.02
CA ASP A 42 -11.87 -7.84 -0.53
C ASP A 42 -11.10 -7.10 0.57
N ILE A 43 -11.80 -6.59 1.58
CA ILE A 43 -11.18 -5.97 2.77
C ILE A 43 -10.29 -7.00 3.48
N ALA A 44 -10.77 -8.22 3.70
CA ALA A 44 -9.98 -9.27 4.34
C ALA A 44 -8.69 -9.57 3.55
N ARG A 45 -8.78 -9.63 2.20
CA ARG A 45 -7.63 -9.80 1.33
C ARG A 45 -6.65 -8.63 1.44
N LEU A 46 -7.14 -7.39 1.37
CA LEU A 46 -6.31 -6.19 1.49
C LEU A 46 -5.61 -6.09 2.85
N GLN A 47 -6.28 -6.48 3.93
CA GLN A 47 -5.65 -6.54 5.25
C GLN A 47 -4.54 -7.58 5.31
N SER A 48 -4.72 -8.74 4.67
CA SER A 48 -3.69 -9.78 4.61
C SER A 48 -2.46 -9.34 3.81
N THR A 49 -2.66 -8.63 2.69
CA THR A 49 -1.56 -8.13 1.86
C THR A 49 -0.84 -6.95 2.53
N SER A 50 -1.57 -6.05 3.19
CA SER A 50 -0.98 -4.95 3.97
C SER A 50 -0.05 -5.48 5.05
N LYS A 51 -0.49 -6.45 5.85
CA LYS A 51 0.35 -7.09 6.88
C LYS A 51 1.62 -7.70 6.29
N ARG A 52 1.49 -8.42 5.16
CA ARG A 52 2.64 -9.00 4.47
C ARG A 52 3.63 -7.93 4.01
N PHE A 53 3.15 -6.81 3.46
CA PHE A 53 4.02 -5.72 3.04
C PHE A 53 4.71 -5.04 4.23
N GLU A 54 3.99 -4.82 5.34
CA GLU A 54 4.57 -4.30 6.58
C GLU A 54 5.70 -5.20 7.10
N ASP A 55 5.50 -6.52 7.12
CA ASP A 55 6.52 -7.49 7.53
C ASP A 55 7.74 -7.47 6.60
N GLN A 56 7.52 -7.38 5.28
CA GLN A 56 8.60 -7.26 4.30
C GLN A 56 9.38 -5.97 4.47
N ILE A 57 8.71 -4.85 4.71
CA ILE A 57 9.37 -3.55 4.96
C ILE A 57 10.21 -3.64 6.24
N ARG A 58 9.68 -4.21 7.32
CA ARG A 58 10.42 -4.42 8.58
C ARG A 58 11.66 -5.29 8.38
N PHE A 59 11.54 -6.36 7.61
CA PHE A 59 12.67 -7.22 7.28
C PHE A 59 13.75 -6.48 6.47
N LEU A 60 13.34 -5.79 5.40
CA LEU A 60 14.25 -5.07 4.52
C LEU A 60 14.94 -3.90 5.21
N THR A 61 14.23 -3.17 6.07
CA THR A 61 14.81 -2.08 6.86
C THR A 61 15.86 -2.60 7.84
N ALA A 62 15.58 -3.70 8.54
CA ALA A 62 16.56 -4.34 9.42
C ALA A 62 17.80 -4.85 8.66
N GLU A 63 17.64 -5.45 7.48
CA GLU A 63 18.77 -5.85 6.64
C GLU A 63 19.57 -4.64 6.14
N HIS A 64 18.90 -3.58 5.71
CA HIS A 64 19.55 -2.34 5.30
C HIS A 64 20.40 -1.74 6.42
N GLU A 65 19.86 -1.66 7.65
CA GLU A 65 20.61 -1.18 8.82
C GLU A 65 21.86 -2.03 9.09
N LYS A 66 21.75 -3.36 9.01
CA LYS A 66 22.91 -4.26 9.17
C LYS A 66 23.98 -4.02 8.11
N ILE A 67 23.58 -3.86 6.86
CA ILE A 67 24.50 -3.61 5.75
C ILE A 67 25.18 -2.25 5.92
N MET A 68 24.43 -1.21 6.28
CA MET A 68 24.98 0.12 6.56
C MET A 68 26.00 0.09 7.71
N ALA A 69 25.68 -0.59 8.81
CA ALA A 69 26.62 -0.75 9.92
C ALA A 69 27.91 -1.47 9.49
N ARG A 70 27.80 -2.50 8.63
CA ARG A 70 28.98 -3.20 8.07
C ARG A 70 29.81 -2.28 7.18
N LEU A 71 29.17 -1.49 6.32
CA LEU A 71 29.85 -0.51 5.46
C LEU A 71 30.62 0.50 6.30
N GLU A 72 30.01 1.08 7.33
CA GLU A 72 30.70 2.01 8.23
C GLU A 72 31.95 1.40 8.86
N VAL A 73 31.85 0.15 9.34
CA VAL A 73 33.00 -0.56 9.90
C VAL A 73 34.09 -0.69 8.85
N LEU A 74 33.75 -1.15 7.64
CA LEU A 74 34.72 -1.33 6.54
C LEU A 74 35.37 -0.01 6.13
N GLU A 75 34.62 1.07 6.01
CA GLU A 75 35.15 2.41 5.73
C GLU A 75 36.13 2.87 6.79
N ARG A 76 35.79 2.68 8.08
CA ARG A 76 36.72 2.97 9.19
C ARG A 76 37.98 2.11 9.07
N ARG A 77 37.88 0.81 8.73
CA ARG A 77 39.06 -0.05 8.54
C ARG A 77 39.93 0.42 7.38
N ALA A 78 39.32 0.81 6.27
CA ALA A 78 40.02 1.30 5.09
C ALA A 78 40.76 2.61 5.41
N ARG A 79 40.10 3.56 6.06
CA ARG A 79 40.70 4.87 6.43
C ARG A 79 41.84 4.74 7.45
N ARG A 80 41.83 3.73 8.33
CA ARG A 80 42.92 3.53 9.31
C ARG A 80 44.29 3.30 8.69
N LYS A 81 44.34 2.80 7.44
CA LYS A 81 45.61 2.60 6.72
C LYS A 81 46.00 3.81 5.85
N ASN A 82 45.18 4.85 5.79
CA ASN A 82 45.41 6.01 4.95
C ASN A 82 45.99 7.15 5.78
N ILE A 83 47.09 7.74 5.32
CA ILE A 83 47.64 8.97 5.90
C ILE A 83 47.10 10.15 5.08
N ARG A 84 46.49 11.14 5.75
CA ARG A 84 46.10 12.41 5.11
C ARG A 84 47.19 13.44 5.38
N VAL A 85 47.89 13.85 4.34
CA VAL A 85 48.85 14.96 4.41
C VAL A 85 48.09 16.25 4.09
N VAL A 86 48.10 17.22 5.00
CA VAL A 86 47.35 18.49 4.90
C VAL A 86 48.33 19.65 4.99
N GLY A 87 48.18 20.66 4.12
CA GLY A 87 49.04 21.85 4.13
C GLY A 87 50.33 21.74 3.31
N VAL A 88 50.45 20.72 2.45
CA VAL A 88 51.54 20.66 1.46
C VAL A 88 51.15 21.51 0.25
N PRO A 89 51.96 22.52 -0.13
CA PRO A 89 51.70 23.32 -1.31
C PRO A 89 51.83 22.45 -2.58
N GLU A 90 50.92 22.65 -3.53
CA GLU A 90 50.95 21.93 -4.81
C GLU A 90 52.29 22.17 -5.53
N GLY A 91 52.95 21.10 -5.99
CA GLY A 91 54.24 21.18 -6.68
C GLY A 91 55.49 20.96 -5.81
N ALA A 92 55.35 20.67 -4.52
CA ALA A 92 56.46 20.20 -3.67
C ALA A 92 56.87 18.73 -3.92
N GLU A 93 56.13 18.04 -4.79
CA GLU A 93 56.46 16.69 -5.23
C GLU A 93 57.68 16.76 -6.16
N GLY A 94 58.77 16.08 -5.79
CA GLY A 94 59.98 16.07 -6.59
C GLY A 94 59.72 15.60 -8.04
N PRO A 95 60.60 15.93 -9.00
CA PRO A 95 60.41 15.70 -10.44
C PRO A 95 60.24 14.23 -10.87
N SER A 96 60.31 13.28 -9.94
CA SER A 96 60.21 11.83 -10.16
C SER A 96 58.84 11.22 -9.88
N VAL A 97 57.86 11.97 -9.33
CA VAL A 97 56.50 11.44 -9.16
C VAL A 97 55.68 11.73 -10.42
N LYS A 98 55.78 10.84 -11.42
CA LYS A 98 54.75 10.77 -12.48
C LYS A 98 53.49 10.15 -11.88
N LEU A 99 52.57 10.98 -11.40
CA LEU A 99 51.20 10.58 -11.17
C LEU A 99 50.57 10.23 -12.53
N CYS A 100 50.72 8.98 -12.96
CA CYS A 100 49.95 8.43 -14.06
C CYS A 100 48.52 8.22 -13.59
N TRP A 101 47.75 9.28 -13.39
CA TRP A 101 46.28 9.23 -13.37
C TRP A 101 45.71 10.63 -13.66
N ARG A 102 45.38 10.87 -14.92
CA ARG A 102 44.25 11.70 -15.34
C ARG A 102 43.59 11.02 -16.54
N PRO A 103 42.26 11.21 -16.71
CA PRO A 103 41.37 10.35 -17.50
C PRO A 103 41.73 10.25 -18.97
#